data_AF-A0A9E2UJL9-F1
#
_entry.id   AF-A0A9E2UJL9-F1
#
_cell.length_a   1.000
_cell.length_b   1.000
_cell.length_c   1.000
_cell.angle_alpha   90.00
_cell.angle_beta   90.00
_cell.angle_gamma   90.00
#
_symmetry.space_group_name_H-M   'P 1'
#
loop_
_entity.id
_entity.type
_entity.pdbx_description
1 polymer ?
#
loop_
_entity_poly.entity_id
_entity_poly.type
_entity_poly.pdbx_seq_one_letter_code
_entity_poly.pdbx_strand_id
1 'polypeptide(L)' 'WRVTPALHSPLMSVTNAISSVIIVGALIAAGPLGVSFAKIMGFVAVTLAAVNIFGGFIVTQRMLHMFQRKR' A
#
# COMPACT_ATOMS: atom_id res chain seq x y z
N TRP A 1 2.50 -22.47 -11.49
CA TRP A 1 2.71 -21.05 -11.16
C TRP A 1 4.19 -20.73 -11.23
N ARG A 2 4.62 -19.88 -12.17
CA ARG A 2 6.06 -19.58 -12.40
C ARG A 2 6.44 -18.31 -11.64
N VAL A 3 6.77 -18.42 -10.36
CA VAL A 3 7.47 -17.38 -9.60
C VAL A 3 8.76 -17.99 -9.09
N THR A 4 9.89 -17.30 -9.27
CA THR A 4 11.19 -17.76 -8.78
C THR A 4 11.12 -17.91 -7.25
N PRO A 5 11.54 -19.05 -6.64
CA PRO A 5 11.37 -19.28 -5.20
C PRO A 5 11.93 -18.19 -4.28
N ALA A 6 13.01 -17.52 -4.71
CA ALA A 6 13.62 -16.40 -4.00
C ALA A 6 12.76 -15.13 -3.95
N LEU A 7 11.71 -15.03 -4.76
CA LEU A 7 10.85 -13.85 -4.86
C LEU A 7 9.53 -13.95 -4.06
N HIS A 8 9.27 -15.03 -3.33
CA HIS A 8 8.02 -15.14 -2.56
C HIS A 8 7.87 -14.06 -1.48
N SER A 9 8.93 -13.75 -0.74
CA SER A 9 8.91 -12.68 0.27
C SER A 9 8.72 -11.28 -0.33
N PRO A 10 9.45 -10.87 -1.39
CA PRO A 10 9.17 -9.59 -2.04
C PRO A 10 7.81 -9.56 -2.75
N LEU A 11 7.34 -10.69 -3.30
CA LEU A 11 5.99 -10.79 -3.85
C LEU A 11 4.92 -10.54 -2.78
N MET A 12 5.09 -11.10 -1.58
CA MET A 12 4.21 -10.85 -0.44
C MET A 12 4.20 -9.38 -0.02
N SER A 13 5.36 -8.71 -0.06
CA SER A 13 5.46 -7.28 0.22
C SER A 13 4.74 -6.42 -0.84
N VAL A 14 4.85 -6.79 -2.12
CA VAL A 14 4.11 -6.13 -3.22
C VAL A 14 2.62 -6.30 -3.05
N THR A 15 2.13 -7.52 -2.78
CA THR A 15 0.68 -7.75 -2.63
C THR A 15 0.13 -7.02 -1.41
N ASN A 16 0.91 -6.87 -0.34
CA ASN A 16 0.55 -6.01 0.78
C ASN A 16 0.41 -4.54 0.38
N ALA A 17 1.36 -3.98 -0.39
CA ALA A 17 1.25 -2.62 -0.90
C ALA A 17 0.00 -2.43 -1.79
N ILE A 18 -0.27 -3.38 -2.69
CA ILE A 18 -1.41 -3.35 -3.63
C ILE A 18 -2.76 -3.48 -2.90
N SER A 19 -2.82 -4.21 -1.78
CA SER A 19 -4.03 -4.33 -0.96
C SER A 19 -4.58 -2.96 -0.52
N SER A 20 -3.76 -1.92 -0.53
CA SER A 20 -4.13 -0.54 -0.24
C SER A 20 -5.07 0.11 -1.26
N VAL A 21 -5.58 -0.63 -2.26
CA VAL A 21 -6.68 -0.21 -3.15
C VAL A 21 -7.93 0.26 -2.37
N ILE A 22 -8.04 -0.13 -1.10
CA ILE A 22 -9.01 0.41 -0.14
C ILE A 22 -9.04 1.95 -0.06
N ILE A 23 -7.95 2.64 -0.45
CA ILE A 23 -7.88 4.10 -0.51
C ILE A 23 -8.97 4.71 -1.38
N VAL A 24 -9.43 4.01 -2.43
CA VAL A 24 -10.53 4.45 -3.29
C VAL A 24 -11.82 4.62 -2.47
N GLY A 25 -12.13 3.64 -1.61
CA GLY A 25 -13.29 3.71 -0.72
C GLY A 25 -13.15 4.82 0.34
N ALA A 26 -11.95 5.01 0.87
CA ALA A 26 -11.67 6.06 1.84
C ALA A 26 -11.85 7.47 1.26
N LEU A 27 -11.44 7.68 -0.01
CA LEU A 27 -11.65 8.95 -0.72
C LEU A 27 -13.14 9.24 -0.96
N ILE A 28 -13.92 8.21 -1.33
CA ILE A 28 -15.37 8.35 -1.49
C ILE A 28 -16.02 8.76 -0.16
N ALA A 29 -15.62 8.13 0.96
CA ALA A 29 -16.13 8.46 2.28
C ALA A 29 -15.74 9.86 2.77
N ALA A 30 -14.58 10.37 2.35
CA ALA A 30 -14.09 11.70 2.70
C ALA A 30 -14.64 12.84 1.80
N GLY A 31 -15.20 12.50 0.64
CA GLY A 31 -15.66 13.45 -0.39
C GLY A 31 -16.84 14.37 -0.03
N PRO A 32 -17.87 13.92 0.73
CA PRO A 32 -19.04 14.76 1.03
C PRO A 32 -18.70 16.09 1.72
N LEU A 33 -19.48 17.12 1.42
CA LEU A 33 -19.40 18.44 2.04
C LEU A 33 -20.02 18.41 3.45
N GLY A 34 -19.44 19.16 4.38
CA GLY A 34 -19.79 19.13 5.82
C GLY A 34 -18.88 18.22 6.65
N VAL A 35 -19.00 18.30 7.97
CA VAL A 35 -18.29 17.42 8.92
C VAL A 35 -19.27 16.34 9.36
N SER A 36 -18.98 15.10 8.95
CA SER A 36 -19.73 13.90 9.34
C SER A 36 -18.76 12.89 9.94
N PHE A 37 -19.27 12.01 10.81
CA PHE A 37 -18.50 10.89 11.35
C PHE A 37 -17.83 10.07 10.23
N ALA A 38 -18.53 9.86 9.11
CA ALA A 38 -18.00 9.16 7.94
C ALA A 38 -16.77 9.87 7.33
N LYS A 39 -16.75 11.21 7.35
CA LYS A 39 -15.64 12.01 6.81
C LYS A 39 -14.40 11.95 7.69
N ILE A 40 -14.59 11.98 9.01
CA ILE A 40 -13.49 11.82 9.97
C ILE A 40 -12.87 10.42 9.82
N MET A 41 -13.71 9.39 9.74
CA MET A 41 -13.25 8.02 9.51
C MET A 41 -12.60 7.86 8.13
N GLY A 42 -13.14 8.51 7.09
CA GLY A 42 -12.57 8.55 5.75
C GLY A 42 -11.17 9.20 5.74
N PHE A 43 -11.00 10.32 6.45
CA PHE A 43 -9.70 10.98 6.59
C PHE A 43 -8.66 10.09 7.29
N VAL A 44 -9.03 9.42 8.38
CA VAL A 44 -8.17 8.45 9.07
C VAL A 44 -7.83 7.29 8.14
N ALA A 45 -8.82 6.75 7.41
CA ALA A 45 -8.63 5.66 6.48
C ALA A 45 -7.69 6.03 5.32
N VAL A 46 -7.81 7.24 4.75
CA VAL A 46 -6.88 7.75 3.72
C VAL A 46 -5.46 7.84 4.27
N THR A 47 -5.30 8.34 5.50
CA THR A 47 -3.98 8.48 6.13
C THR A 47 -3.32 7.12 6.36
N LEU A 48 -4.07 6.14 6.91
CA LEU A 48 -3.57 4.79 7.13
C LEU A 48 -3.27 4.07 5.81
N ALA A 49 -4.13 4.21 4.80
CA ALA A 49 -3.90 3.64 3.48
C ALA A 49 -2.64 4.23 2.83
N ALA A 50 -2.42 5.55 2.95
CA ALA A 50 -1.21 6.19 2.47
C ALA A 50 0.05 5.61 3.11
N VAL A 51 0.07 5.43 4.44
CA VAL A 51 1.21 4.80 5.15
C VAL A 51 1.49 3.40 4.62
N ASN A 52 0.45 2.58 4.40
CA ASN A 52 0.63 1.23 3.86
C ASN A 52 1.15 1.23 2.41
N ILE A 53 0.66 2.14 1.55
CA ILE A 53 1.16 2.33 0.18
C ILE A 53 2.65 2.65 0.21
N PHE A 54 3.03 3.75 0.87
CA PHE A 54 4.41 4.21 0.85
C PHE A 54 5.35 3.23 1.55
N GLY A 55 4.98 2.73 2.73
CA GLY A 55 5.76 1.75 3.46
C GLY A 55 5.94 0.45 2.68
N GLY A 56 4.86 -0.09 2.11
CA GLY A 56 4.88 -1.31 1.32
C GLY A 56 5.75 -1.19 0.08
N PHE A 57 5.68 -0.09 -0.65
CA PHE A 57 6.53 0.13 -1.83
C PHE A 57 8.00 0.37 -1.48
N ILE A 58 8.32 1.13 -0.41
CA ILE A 58 9.70 1.36 0.04
C ILE A 58 10.37 0.04 0.47
N VAL A 59 9.67 -0.77 1.27
CA VAL A 59 10.20 -2.06 1.73
C VAL A 59 10.41 -3.00 0.54
N THR A 60 9.44 -3.07 -0.36
CA THR A 60 9.56 -3.86 -1.60
C THR A 60 10.76 -3.42 -2.43
N GLN A 61 10.95 -2.11 -2.63
CA GLN A 61 12.09 -1.57 -3.37
C GLN A 61 13.42 -1.99 -2.72
N ARG A 62 13.53 -1.90 -1.38
CA ARG A 62 14.72 -2.35 -0.64
C ARG A 62 14.97 -3.85 -0.82
N MET A 63 13.92 -4.67 -0.75
CA MET A 63 14.03 -6.12 -0.97
C MET A 63 14.50 -6.44 -2.39
N LEU A 64 13.93 -5.78 -3.41
CA LEU A 64 14.32 -5.98 -4.81
C LEU A 64 15.73 -5.47 -5.09
N HIS A 65 16.18 -4.42 -4.43
CA HIS A 65 17.53 -3.87 -4.59
C HIS A 65 18.60 -4.86 -4.10
N MET A 66 18.29 -5.74 -3.14
CA MET A 66 19.20 -6.81 -2.69
C MET A 66 19.47 -7.87 -3.76
N PHE A 67 18.60 -7.99 -4.76
CA PHE A 67 18.78 -8.91 -5.89
C PHE A 67 19.49 -8.27 -7.09
N GLN A 68 19.73 -6.95 -7.05
CA GLN A 68 20.48 -6.27 -8.10
C GLN A 68 21.98 -6.50 -7.88
N ARG A 69 22.68 -6.97 -8.90
CA ARG A 69 24.15 -7.05 -8.87
C ARG A 69 24.69 -5.64 -8.70
N LYS A 70 25.47 -5.39 -7.64
CA LYS A 70 26.30 -4.18 -7.53
C LYS A 70 27.18 -4.11 -8.78
N ARG A 71 26.97 -3.08 -9.61
CA ARG A 71 28.02 -2.60 -10.51
C ARG A 71 29.09 -1.91 -9.67
#